data_AF-A0A4V1IRA4-F1
#
_entry.id   AF-A0A4V1IRA4-F1
#
_cell.length_a   1.000
_cell.length_b   1.000
_cell.length_c   1.000
_cell.angle_alpha   90.00
_cell.angle_beta   90.00
_cell.angle_gamma   90.00
#
_symmetry.space_group_name_H-M   'P 1'
#
loop_
_entity.id
_entity.type
_entity.pdbx_description
1 polymer ?
#
loop_
_entity_poly.entity_id
_entity_poly.type
_entity_poly.pdbx_seq_one_letter_code
_entity_poly.pdbx_strand_id
1 'polypeptide(L)'
;NDAGEKLSILAGSISRLDRNAPEYGEMTYNDFNTFYLQAASSTSGGSSGSPVLNIEGKAVALQAGGHSKAATDFFFPLDRVARALKFIQEGKPVPRGTIQVQFYHRPFDEVRRLGLAEQTEAFIRKQFPTEIGMLVAETVVPMGPASSFLEEGDVLISINGVHITKFVPLEAVLDDSVGKDITVKVARGGEEKEFTIRVQDLHSITPDRYVEIGGAKLNNVSYQLARQFCVPVQGVYVAEPAGMLRLDGSDHGWIISSVDTKPTPNLDAFVAALKDVPDRERIPVNFYSIADVHTKSVAIVSVERHWSSFRMAIRNDVTGFWDFSDLGATPPPKVLQPVNATFAKLDESLGPAKVLFQSLVKVSMTTPCRIEGFPKSRKQGAGLVLDAEKGLIVVGRNIVPFTLGDVSLTFADSIIIPGKVVFLHPTQNFSIISYDPKLIGTTPIKSAPISATSLVQGHRVSLVALNHNQRPVCIETTVTDITSVTIPQSATPRFRAVNFDAITLDTPLAQQCSSGVLADAEGKVQGLWMSFLGERTTSGNDNEYHMGEF
;
A
#
# COMPACT_ATOMS: atom_id res chain seq x y z
N ASN A 1 -21.43 -17.73 0.94
CA ASN A 1 -22.59 -18.00 0.06
C ASN A 1 -22.53 -19.48 -0.25
N ASP A 2 -23.23 -20.28 0.56
CA ASP A 2 -22.98 -21.70 0.78
C ASP A 2 -23.90 -22.62 -0.03
N ALA A 3 -24.32 -22.21 -1.23
CA ALA A 3 -25.14 -22.99 -2.18
C ALA A 3 -26.38 -23.76 -1.62
N GLY A 4 -26.81 -23.54 -0.37
CA GLY A 4 -27.89 -24.27 0.29
C GLY A 4 -27.51 -25.56 1.02
N GLU A 5 -26.25 -26.01 1.05
CA GLU A 5 -25.85 -27.23 1.78
C GLU A 5 -25.44 -26.90 3.23
N LYS A 6 -26.35 -27.06 4.19
CA LYS A 6 -26.12 -26.66 5.59
C LYS A 6 -25.02 -27.43 6.33
N LEU A 7 -24.65 -28.64 5.88
CA LEU A 7 -23.67 -29.54 6.50
C LEU A 7 -23.19 -30.54 5.43
N SER A 8 -21.93 -30.43 5.01
CA SER A 8 -21.29 -31.38 4.09
C SER A 8 -20.24 -32.17 4.84
N ILE A 9 -20.31 -33.50 4.78
CA ILE A 9 -19.32 -34.41 5.40
C ILE A 9 -18.60 -35.14 4.28
N LEU A 10 -17.29 -34.91 4.19
CA LEU A 10 -16.44 -35.51 3.17
C LEU A 10 -15.54 -36.55 3.82
N ALA A 11 -15.56 -37.76 3.27
CA ALA A 11 -14.59 -38.79 3.63
C ALA A 11 -13.24 -38.49 2.94
N GLY A 12 -12.15 -38.84 3.61
CA GLY A 12 -10.80 -38.69 3.08
C GLY A 12 -9.81 -39.58 3.81
N SER A 13 -8.67 -39.80 3.18
CA SER A 13 -7.58 -40.59 3.76
C SER A 13 -6.36 -39.71 3.99
N ILE A 14 -5.75 -39.82 5.16
CA ILE A 14 -4.48 -39.15 5.46
C ILE A 14 -3.37 -39.81 4.63
N SER A 15 -2.67 -39.01 3.83
CA SER A 15 -1.54 -39.43 3.00
C SER A 15 -0.19 -39.11 3.62
N ARG A 16 -0.12 -38.11 4.52
CA ARG A 16 1.12 -37.71 5.20
C ARG A 16 0.82 -37.04 6.54
N LEU A 17 1.71 -37.23 7.53
CA LEU A 17 1.57 -36.69 8.89
C LEU A 17 2.55 -35.56 9.24
N ASP A 18 3.63 -35.44 8.48
CA ASP A 18 4.81 -34.63 8.79
C ASP A 18 5.16 -33.65 7.65
N ARG A 19 4.13 -33.13 6.98
CA ARG A 19 4.32 -32.14 5.91
C ARG A 19 4.73 -30.81 6.55
N ASN A 20 5.74 -30.13 6.00
CA ASN A 20 6.01 -28.73 6.35
C ASN A 20 4.78 -27.85 6.04
N ALA A 21 4.68 -26.71 6.73
CA ALA A 21 3.59 -25.76 6.53
C ALA A 21 3.43 -25.37 5.04
N PRO A 22 2.18 -25.26 4.54
CA PRO A 22 1.91 -24.84 3.17
C PRO A 22 2.25 -23.35 2.95
N GLU A 23 2.58 -23.00 1.71
CA GLU A 23 2.80 -21.63 1.26
C GLU A 23 1.57 -21.10 0.52
N TYR A 24 1.03 -19.99 1.02
CA TYR A 24 -0.15 -19.28 0.51
C TYR A 24 0.23 -18.00 -0.26
N GLY A 25 1.50 -17.83 -0.60
CA GLY A 25 2.03 -16.73 -1.41
C GLY A 25 2.64 -15.57 -0.63
N GLU A 26 3.12 -14.59 -1.37
CA GLU A 26 3.76 -13.38 -0.85
C GLU A 26 2.76 -12.42 -0.22
N MET A 27 3.19 -11.71 0.83
CA MET A 27 2.37 -10.70 1.52
C MET A 27 1.07 -11.25 2.12
N THR A 28 0.94 -12.57 2.24
CA THR A 28 -0.15 -13.26 2.92
C THR A 28 0.36 -13.87 4.23
N TYR A 29 -0.58 -14.27 5.09
CA TYR A 29 -0.23 -14.98 6.31
C TYR A 29 0.15 -16.43 5.97
N ASN A 30 1.33 -16.85 6.40
CA ASN A 30 1.85 -18.19 6.19
C ASN A 30 2.24 -18.81 7.54
N ASP A 31 1.76 -20.01 7.82
CA ASP A 31 2.24 -20.75 8.98
C ASP A 31 3.71 -21.18 8.80
N PHE A 32 4.38 -21.44 9.92
CA PHE A 32 5.73 -21.96 9.97
C PHE A 32 5.99 -22.68 11.27
N ASN A 33 7.10 -23.42 11.31
CA ASN A 33 7.53 -24.20 12.46
C ASN A 33 6.42 -25.11 13.01
N THR A 34 5.62 -25.68 12.11
CA THR A 34 4.56 -26.63 12.45
C THR A 34 4.39 -27.63 11.32
N PHE A 35 4.00 -28.84 11.68
CA PHE A 35 3.57 -29.83 10.70
C PHE A 35 2.11 -29.60 10.31
N TYR A 36 1.80 -30.03 9.10
CA TYR A 36 0.46 -30.21 8.58
C TYR A 36 0.24 -31.68 8.24
N LEU A 37 -0.98 -32.17 8.45
CA LEU A 37 -1.42 -33.43 7.89
C LEU A 37 -1.87 -33.18 6.45
N GLN A 38 -1.50 -34.07 5.55
CA GLN A 38 -1.95 -34.04 4.16
C GLN A 38 -2.98 -35.14 3.96
N ALA A 39 -4.09 -34.83 3.31
CA ALA A 39 -5.12 -35.80 2.99
C ALA A 39 -5.55 -35.72 1.53
N ALA A 40 -5.96 -36.87 0.99
CA ALA A 40 -6.70 -36.92 -0.26
C ALA A 40 -8.18 -36.73 0.10
N SER A 41 -8.67 -35.50 -0.05
CA SER A 41 -10.06 -35.13 0.10
C SER A 41 -10.41 -34.01 -0.90
N SER A 42 -11.70 -33.71 -1.04
CA SER A 42 -12.23 -32.75 -2.01
C SER A 42 -12.95 -31.62 -1.27
N THR A 43 -12.33 -31.08 -0.23
CA THR A 43 -12.97 -29.99 0.51
C THR A 43 -13.02 -28.71 -0.33
N SER A 44 -14.10 -27.95 -0.16
CA SER A 44 -14.31 -26.66 -0.84
C SER A 44 -14.05 -25.49 0.12
N GLY A 45 -13.90 -24.29 -0.47
CA GLY A 45 -13.81 -23.06 0.30
C GLY A 45 -15.06 -22.86 1.16
N GLY A 46 -14.87 -22.55 2.44
CA GLY A 46 -15.93 -22.48 3.46
C GLY A 46 -15.80 -23.54 4.56
N SER A 47 -14.98 -24.58 4.34
CA SER A 47 -14.72 -25.65 5.31
C SER A 47 -13.58 -25.35 6.31
N SER A 48 -12.79 -24.29 6.11
CA SER A 48 -11.68 -23.92 7.01
C SER A 48 -12.15 -23.69 8.45
N GLY A 49 -11.45 -24.28 9.40
CA GLY A 49 -11.78 -24.31 10.83
C GLY A 49 -12.65 -25.50 11.25
N SER A 50 -13.20 -26.28 10.31
CA SER A 50 -14.00 -27.47 10.66
C SER A 50 -13.14 -28.60 11.25
N PRO A 51 -13.71 -29.44 12.13
CA PRO A 51 -12.98 -30.55 12.71
C PRO A 51 -12.81 -31.69 11.69
N VAL A 52 -11.62 -32.28 11.66
CA VAL A 52 -11.37 -33.55 10.99
C VAL A 52 -11.58 -34.66 12.00
N LEU A 53 -12.50 -35.57 11.72
CA LEU A 53 -12.88 -36.66 12.62
C LEU A 53 -12.30 -38.00 12.15
N ASN A 54 -11.83 -38.81 13.09
CA ASN A 54 -11.53 -40.22 12.81
C ASN A 54 -12.82 -41.07 12.76
N ILE A 55 -12.68 -42.37 12.44
CA ILE A 55 -13.82 -43.31 12.35
C ILE A 55 -14.58 -43.51 13.68
N GLU A 56 -14.02 -43.09 14.80
CA GLU A 56 -14.65 -43.13 16.13
C GLU A 56 -15.37 -41.80 16.48
N GLY A 57 -15.38 -40.83 15.56
CA GLY A 57 -15.96 -39.51 15.78
C GLY A 57 -15.10 -38.57 16.64
N LYS A 58 -13.83 -38.89 16.86
CA LYS A 58 -12.90 -38.05 17.63
C LYS A 58 -12.19 -37.06 16.71
N ALA A 59 -12.08 -35.81 17.14
CA ALA A 59 -11.31 -34.80 16.41
C ALA A 59 -9.82 -35.13 16.43
N VAL A 60 -9.18 -35.09 15.25
CA VAL A 60 -7.75 -35.38 15.07
C VAL A 60 -6.96 -34.23 14.43
N ALA A 61 -7.65 -33.30 13.76
CA ALA A 61 -7.06 -32.10 13.17
C ALA A 61 -8.14 -31.03 12.90
N LEU A 62 -7.73 -29.85 12.47
CA LEU A 62 -8.61 -28.81 11.92
C LEU A 62 -8.37 -28.67 10.42
N GLN A 63 -9.44 -28.57 9.62
CA GLN A 63 -9.32 -28.22 8.21
C GLN A 63 -8.75 -26.81 8.10
N ALA A 64 -7.62 -26.64 7.42
CA ALA A 64 -6.95 -25.34 7.33
C ALA A 64 -6.95 -24.80 5.89
N GLY A 65 -6.73 -25.67 4.91
CA GLY A 65 -6.85 -25.30 3.50
C GLY A 65 -6.65 -26.49 2.57
N GLY A 66 -6.51 -26.22 1.28
CA GLY A 66 -6.27 -27.23 0.26
C GLY A 66 -5.65 -26.65 -0.99
N HIS A 67 -5.17 -27.51 -1.87
CA HIS A 67 -4.57 -27.11 -3.13
C HIS A 67 -5.67 -26.84 -4.18
N SER A 68 -5.66 -25.65 -4.81
CA SER A 68 -6.73 -25.26 -5.74
C SER A 68 -6.81 -26.09 -7.02
N LYS A 69 -5.76 -26.85 -7.35
CA LYS A 69 -5.65 -27.66 -8.57
C LYS A 69 -5.50 -29.17 -8.32
N ALA A 70 -5.57 -29.62 -7.07
CA ALA A 70 -5.44 -31.03 -6.72
C ALA A 70 -6.38 -31.39 -5.57
N ALA A 71 -6.85 -32.64 -5.51
CA ALA A 71 -7.61 -33.16 -4.37
C ALA A 71 -6.68 -33.43 -3.17
N THR A 72 -6.01 -32.39 -2.70
CA THR A 72 -5.06 -32.43 -1.60
C THR A 72 -5.42 -31.35 -0.60
N ASP A 73 -5.85 -31.80 0.57
CA ASP A 73 -6.21 -30.95 1.69
C ASP A 73 -5.13 -30.98 2.77
N PHE A 74 -5.04 -29.87 3.49
CA PHE A 74 -4.08 -29.61 4.54
C PHE A 74 -4.81 -29.41 5.86
N PHE A 75 -4.54 -30.29 6.82
CA PHE A 75 -5.14 -30.27 8.14
C PHE A 75 -4.12 -29.85 9.20
N PHE A 76 -4.50 -28.93 10.07
CA PHE A 76 -3.68 -28.46 11.18
C PHE A 76 -3.81 -29.40 12.39
N PRO A 77 -2.70 -29.99 12.91
CA PRO A 77 -2.73 -30.92 14.04
C PRO A 77 -3.23 -30.29 15.35
N LEU A 78 -3.83 -31.09 16.23
CA LEU A 78 -4.48 -30.60 17.45
C LEU A 78 -3.55 -30.38 18.66
N ASP A 79 -2.31 -30.87 18.67
CA ASP A 79 -1.43 -30.77 19.85
C ASP A 79 -1.33 -29.33 20.40
N ARG A 80 -1.05 -28.38 19.50
CA ARG A 80 -0.85 -26.97 19.86
C ARG A 80 -2.18 -26.26 20.09
N VAL A 81 -3.25 -26.68 19.40
CA VAL A 81 -4.62 -26.22 19.63
C VAL A 81 -5.10 -26.60 21.02
N ALA A 82 -4.95 -27.87 21.42
CA ALA A 82 -5.35 -28.38 22.72
C ALA A 82 -4.60 -27.69 23.86
N ARG A 83 -3.29 -27.43 23.68
CA ARG A 83 -2.51 -26.64 24.63
C ARG A 83 -3.05 -25.21 24.76
N ALA A 84 -3.26 -24.51 23.65
CA ALA A 84 -3.76 -23.14 23.66
C ALA A 84 -5.16 -23.06 24.31
N LEU A 85 -6.04 -24.00 23.98
CA LEU A 85 -7.37 -24.12 24.57
C LEU A 85 -7.31 -24.26 26.09
N LYS A 86 -6.40 -25.08 26.62
CA LYS A 86 -6.23 -25.25 28.06
C LYS A 86 -5.85 -23.94 28.76
N PHE A 87 -4.90 -23.18 28.21
CA PHE A 87 -4.54 -21.86 28.74
C PHE A 87 -5.72 -20.89 28.71
N ILE A 88 -6.46 -20.85 27.61
CA ILE A 88 -7.65 -19.99 27.46
C ILE A 88 -8.73 -20.37 28.48
N GLN A 89 -9.01 -21.65 28.66
CA GLN A 89 -9.97 -22.16 29.66
C GLN A 89 -9.57 -21.81 31.09
N GLU A 90 -8.27 -21.75 31.37
CA GLU A 90 -7.71 -21.32 32.66
C GLU A 90 -7.64 -19.78 32.81
N GLY A 91 -8.06 -19.01 31.80
CA GLY A 91 -7.96 -17.54 31.81
C GLY A 91 -6.53 -17.02 31.77
N LYS A 92 -5.59 -17.84 31.27
CA LYS A 92 -4.16 -17.52 31.21
C LYS A 92 -3.74 -17.17 29.80
N PRO A 93 -2.75 -16.26 29.63
CA PRO A 93 -2.15 -16.02 28.31
C PRO A 93 -1.47 -17.30 27.80
N VAL A 94 -1.52 -17.52 26.49
CA VAL A 94 -0.80 -18.62 25.83
C VAL A 94 0.64 -18.17 25.60
N PRO A 95 1.65 -18.68 26.33
CA PRO A 95 3.02 -18.25 26.11
C PRO A 95 3.51 -18.76 24.75
N ARG A 96 4.21 -17.88 24.03
CA ARG A 96 4.79 -18.15 22.71
C ARG A 96 6.22 -17.64 22.65
N GLY A 97 7.17 -18.56 22.54
CA GLY A 97 8.59 -18.25 22.43
C GLY A 97 9.08 -18.26 20.98
N THR A 98 10.07 -17.42 20.68
CA THR A 98 10.74 -17.42 19.39
C THR A 98 12.20 -16.99 19.52
N ILE A 99 13.04 -17.56 18.66
CA ILE A 99 14.40 -17.07 18.38
C ILE A 99 14.51 -16.42 17.00
N GLN A 100 13.36 -16.17 16.37
CA GLN A 100 13.17 -15.65 15.02
C GLN A 100 13.84 -16.48 13.91
N VAL A 101 13.73 -17.81 14.01
CA VAL A 101 14.21 -18.76 13.00
C VAL A 101 13.04 -19.56 12.47
N GLN A 102 12.94 -19.64 11.14
CA GLN A 102 12.09 -20.63 10.47
C GLN A 102 12.90 -21.90 10.27
N PHE A 103 12.38 -23.01 10.78
CA PHE A 103 12.91 -24.34 10.58
C PHE A 103 12.05 -25.09 9.56
N TYR A 104 12.71 -25.91 8.75
CA TYR A 104 12.08 -26.92 7.91
C TYR A 104 12.46 -28.30 8.39
N HIS A 105 11.51 -29.22 8.37
CA HIS A 105 11.83 -30.63 8.54
C HIS A 105 12.35 -31.19 7.21
N ARG A 106 13.56 -31.75 7.24
CA ARG A 106 14.28 -32.28 6.07
C ARG A 106 14.66 -33.73 6.33
N PRO A 107 14.54 -34.63 5.33
CA PRO A 107 14.84 -36.05 5.50
C PRO A 107 16.34 -36.29 5.75
N PHE A 108 16.67 -37.45 6.33
CA PHE A 108 18.04 -37.75 6.75
C PHE A 108 19.10 -37.71 5.63
N ASP A 109 18.73 -38.05 4.41
CA ASP A 109 19.62 -37.97 3.24
C ASP A 109 19.95 -36.53 2.84
N GLU A 110 19.04 -35.58 3.05
CA GLU A 110 19.31 -34.15 2.86
C GLU A 110 20.18 -33.59 3.99
N VAL A 111 19.85 -33.87 5.25
CA VAL A 111 20.61 -33.31 6.40
C VAL A 111 22.03 -33.86 6.51
N ARG A 112 22.29 -35.09 6.02
CA ARG A 112 23.66 -35.61 5.88
C ARG A 112 24.51 -34.74 4.95
N ARG A 113 23.93 -34.25 3.85
CA ARG A 113 24.63 -33.35 2.90
C ARG A 113 24.92 -31.98 3.50
N LEU A 114 24.13 -31.56 4.50
CA LEU A 114 24.34 -30.34 5.28
C LEU A 114 25.38 -30.52 6.42
N GLY A 115 25.87 -31.75 6.62
CA GLY A 115 26.94 -32.05 7.57
C GLY A 115 26.49 -32.68 8.88
N LEU A 116 25.32 -33.30 8.94
CA LEU A 116 24.97 -34.14 10.10
C LEU A 116 25.89 -35.37 10.15
N ALA A 117 26.57 -35.58 11.28
CA ALA A 117 27.43 -36.74 11.48
C ALA A 117 26.64 -38.05 11.51
N GLU A 118 27.20 -39.12 10.91
CA GLU A 118 26.56 -40.44 10.89
C GLU A 118 26.27 -40.99 12.29
N GLN A 119 27.13 -40.70 13.25
CA GLN A 119 26.97 -41.12 14.65
C GLN A 119 25.74 -40.44 15.28
N THR A 120 25.54 -39.15 15.00
CA THR A 120 24.39 -38.38 15.49
C THR A 120 23.10 -38.88 14.84
N GLU A 121 23.09 -39.13 13.52
CA GLU A 121 21.94 -39.76 12.85
C GLU A 121 21.62 -41.14 13.44
N ALA A 122 22.62 -42.00 13.61
CA ALA A 122 22.44 -43.33 14.17
C ALA A 122 21.87 -43.28 15.60
N PHE A 123 22.32 -42.33 16.40
CA PHE A 123 21.78 -42.08 17.74
C PHE A 123 20.31 -41.64 17.68
N ILE A 124 19.99 -40.65 16.85
CA ILE A 124 18.61 -40.15 16.69
C ILE A 124 17.67 -41.27 16.22
N ARG A 125 18.07 -42.06 15.22
CA ARG A 125 17.24 -43.18 14.72
C ARG A 125 17.03 -44.27 15.76
N LYS A 126 18.00 -44.48 16.65
CA LYS A 126 17.87 -45.42 17.77
C LYS A 126 16.93 -44.88 18.85
N GLN A 127 17.05 -43.59 19.19
CA GLN A 127 16.22 -42.96 20.21
C GLN A 127 14.78 -42.72 19.74
N PHE A 128 14.60 -42.36 18.46
CA PHE A 128 13.33 -42.02 17.84
C PHE A 128 13.13 -42.83 16.55
N PRO A 129 12.70 -44.11 16.64
CA PRO A 129 12.65 -45.03 15.49
C PRO A 129 11.70 -44.63 14.36
N THR A 130 10.76 -43.72 14.63
CA THR A 130 9.79 -43.23 13.64
C THR A 130 10.23 -41.96 12.93
N GLU A 131 11.37 -41.37 13.32
CA GLU A 131 11.85 -40.17 12.66
C GLU A 131 12.45 -40.48 11.30
N ILE A 132 12.16 -39.60 10.35
CA ILE A 132 12.67 -39.70 8.98
C ILE A 132 13.60 -38.53 8.62
N GLY A 133 13.80 -37.59 9.54
CA GLY A 133 14.54 -36.36 9.30
C GLY A 133 14.85 -35.57 10.56
N MET A 134 15.34 -34.34 10.36
CA MET A 134 15.68 -33.37 11.40
C MET A 134 15.17 -31.98 11.01
N LEU A 135 15.19 -31.04 11.96
CA LEU A 135 14.90 -29.64 11.70
C LEU A 135 16.15 -28.91 11.19
N VAL A 136 16.00 -28.14 10.13
CA VAL A 136 17.06 -27.34 9.50
C VAL A 136 16.63 -25.88 9.50
N ALA A 137 17.52 -24.97 9.90
CA ALA A 137 17.28 -23.54 9.80
C ALA A 137 17.18 -23.13 8.32
N GLU A 138 15.98 -22.76 7.88
CA GLU A 138 15.73 -22.30 6.51
C GLU A 138 15.87 -20.78 6.41
N THR A 139 15.42 -20.06 7.44
CA THR A 139 15.52 -18.60 7.48
C THR A 139 15.91 -18.15 8.87
N VAL A 140 16.96 -17.34 8.96
CA VAL A 140 17.38 -16.67 10.20
C VAL A 140 17.14 -15.18 10.03
N VAL A 141 16.17 -14.63 10.76
CA VAL A 141 15.78 -13.23 10.58
C VAL A 141 16.90 -12.28 11.06
N PRO A 142 17.32 -11.30 10.23
CA PRO A 142 18.36 -10.35 10.60
C PRO A 142 18.00 -9.55 11.85
N MET A 143 18.99 -9.29 12.71
CA MET A 143 18.83 -8.61 14.01
C MET A 143 17.89 -9.32 15.00
N GLY A 144 17.40 -10.52 14.67
CA GLY A 144 16.66 -11.38 15.60
C GLY A 144 17.58 -12.03 16.64
N PRO A 145 17.03 -12.66 17.69
CA PRO A 145 17.82 -13.26 18.77
C PRO A 145 18.86 -14.27 18.31
N ALA A 146 18.58 -15.03 17.25
CA ALA A 146 19.50 -16.02 16.68
C ALA A 146 20.44 -15.48 15.59
N SER A 147 20.30 -14.21 15.15
CA SER A 147 20.92 -13.73 13.91
C SER A 147 22.45 -13.76 13.91
N SER A 148 23.07 -13.68 15.08
CA SER A 148 24.53 -13.73 15.23
C SER A 148 25.05 -15.12 15.61
N PHE A 149 24.17 -16.11 15.74
CA PHE A 149 24.50 -17.45 16.25
C PHE A 149 24.21 -18.52 15.20
N LEU A 150 23.04 -18.48 14.58
CA LEU A 150 22.59 -19.48 13.62
C LEU A 150 22.71 -18.96 12.18
N GLU A 151 22.91 -19.90 11.26
CA GLU A 151 22.99 -19.66 9.82
C GLU A 151 21.99 -20.57 9.09
N GLU A 152 21.58 -20.17 7.89
CA GLU A 152 20.77 -21.02 7.02
C GLU A 152 21.53 -22.32 6.69
N GLY A 153 20.84 -23.45 6.77
CA GLY A 153 21.42 -24.78 6.62
C GLY A 153 21.86 -25.45 7.92
N ASP A 154 21.86 -24.75 9.05
CA ASP A 154 22.15 -25.36 10.36
C ASP A 154 21.14 -26.47 10.69
N VAL A 155 21.65 -27.67 10.98
CA VAL A 155 20.81 -28.81 11.40
C VAL A 155 20.69 -28.77 12.93
N LEU A 156 19.47 -28.58 13.45
CA LEU A 156 19.21 -28.58 14.89
C LEU A 156 19.42 -29.98 15.48
N ILE A 157 20.30 -30.10 16.47
CA ILE A 157 20.57 -31.36 17.18
C ILE A 157 19.80 -31.39 18.50
N SER A 158 20.01 -30.39 19.36
CA SER A 158 19.41 -30.36 20.69
C SER A 158 19.20 -28.94 21.21
N ILE A 159 18.27 -28.81 22.16
CA ILE A 159 18.06 -27.60 22.95
C ILE A 159 18.09 -28.00 24.42
N ASN A 160 18.90 -27.31 25.23
CA ASN A 160 19.14 -27.62 26.64
C ASN A 160 19.52 -29.10 26.87
N GLY A 161 20.31 -29.67 25.96
CA GLY A 161 20.73 -31.08 25.98
C GLY A 161 19.67 -32.08 25.50
N VAL A 162 18.41 -31.67 25.33
CA VAL A 162 17.32 -32.55 24.83
C VAL A 162 17.32 -32.54 23.31
N HIS A 163 17.34 -33.72 22.69
CA HIS A 163 17.39 -33.84 21.23
C HIS A 163 16.04 -33.46 20.61
N ILE A 164 16.07 -32.59 19.58
CA ILE A 164 14.86 -32.00 18.98
C ILE A 164 14.82 -32.32 17.48
N THR A 165 13.88 -33.17 17.08
CA THR A 165 13.67 -33.62 15.69
C THR A 165 12.40 -33.04 15.07
N LYS A 166 11.47 -32.54 15.90
CA LYS A 166 10.11 -32.15 15.51
C LYS A 166 9.72 -30.78 16.05
N PHE A 167 8.74 -30.16 15.39
CA PHE A 167 8.25 -28.84 15.74
C PHE A 167 7.56 -28.75 17.11
N VAL A 168 6.74 -29.72 17.50
CA VAL A 168 6.02 -29.66 18.79
C VAL A 168 6.99 -29.64 19.99
N PRO A 169 8.03 -30.50 20.07
CA PRO A 169 9.08 -30.39 21.08
C PRO A 169 9.85 -29.05 21.00
N LEU A 170 10.18 -28.58 19.80
CA LEU A 170 10.83 -27.28 19.61
C LEU A 170 10.00 -26.14 20.22
N GLU A 171 8.73 -26.02 19.83
CA GLU A 171 7.82 -24.99 20.33
C GLU A 171 7.60 -25.10 21.85
N ALA A 172 7.52 -26.33 22.39
CA ALA A 172 7.37 -26.52 23.84
C ALA A 172 8.55 -25.92 24.61
N VAL A 173 9.79 -26.21 24.19
CA VAL A 173 10.99 -25.67 24.84
C VAL A 173 11.07 -24.15 24.70
N LEU A 174 10.76 -23.60 23.51
CA LEU A 174 10.75 -22.15 23.30
C LEU A 174 9.69 -21.46 24.17
N ASP A 175 8.47 -21.96 24.19
CA ASP A 175 7.38 -21.34 24.96
C ASP A 175 7.62 -21.37 26.47
N ASP A 176 8.20 -22.45 27.00
CA ASP A 176 8.51 -22.58 28.43
C ASP A 176 9.72 -21.72 28.84
N SER A 177 10.48 -21.27 27.84
CA SER A 177 11.70 -20.49 28.00
C SER A 177 11.56 -19.03 27.58
N VAL A 178 10.35 -18.53 27.30
CA VAL A 178 10.11 -17.09 27.05
C VAL A 178 10.77 -16.28 28.17
N GLY A 179 11.62 -15.32 27.79
CA GLY A 179 12.29 -14.53 28.80
C GLY A 179 13.55 -15.19 29.40
N LYS A 180 14.03 -16.32 28.88
CA LYS A 180 15.20 -17.05 29.40
C LYS A 180 16.18 -17.41 28.28
N ASP A 181 17.40 -17.79 28.67
CA ASP A 181 18.41 -18.33 27.76
C ASP A 181 18.21 -19.84 27.57
N ILE A 182 18.46 -20.30 26.34
CA ILE A 182 18.52 -21.71 25.98
C ILE A 182 19.86 -22.03 25.31
N THR A 183 20.35 -23.24 25.53
CA THR A 183 21.54 -23.75 24.84
C THR A 183 21.10 -24.50 23.60
N VAL A 184 21.41 -23.97 22.42
CA VAL A 184 21.07 -24.56 21.12
C VAL A 184 22.30 -25.19 20.50
N LYS A 185 22.24 -26.48 20.22
CA LYS A 185 23.29 -27.23 19.55
C LYS A 185 22.88 -27.57 18.13
N VAL A 186 23.74 -27.24 17.17
CA VAL A 186 23.51 -27.45 15.72
C VAL A 186 24.71 -28.14 15.07
N ALA A 187 24.48 -28.82 13.95
CA ALA A 187 25.53 -29.22 13.02
C ALA A 187 25.61 -28.22 11.87
N ARG A 188 26.82 -27.66 11.65
CA ARG A 188 27.12 -26.74 10.54
C ARG A 188 28.36 -27.24 9.80
N GLY A 189 28.18 -27.67 8.55
CA GLY A 189 29.30 -28.07 7.70
C GLY A 189 30.14 -29.24 8.27
N GLY A 190 29.53 -30.13 9.03
CA GLY A 190 30.21 -31.28 9.66
C GLY A 190 30.65 -31.06 11.11
N GLU A 191 30.62 -29.82 11.60
CA GLU A 191 31.02 -29.48 12.97
C GLU A 191 29.81 -29.23 13.85
N GLU A 192 29.86 -29.72 15.09
CA GLU A 192 28.86 -29.39 16.10
C GLU A 192 29.20 -28.04 16.73
N LYS A 193 28.23 -27.13 16.71
CA LYS A 193 28.33 -25.81 17.34
C LYS A 193 27.26 -25.67 18.40
N GLU A 194 27.59 -24.98 19.48
CA GLU A 194 26.69 -24.75 20.60
C GLU A 194 26.65 -23.27 20.95
N PHE A 195 25.44 -22.73 21.07
CA PHE A 195 25.19 -21.32 21.31
C PHE A 195 24.20 -21.12 22.44
N THR A 196 24.36 -20.04 23.20
CA THR A 196 23.37 -19.60 24.19
C THR A 196 22.54 -18.48 23.57
N ILE A 197 21.24 -18.71 23.41
CA ILE A 197 20.32 -17.78 22.72
C ILE A 197 19.18 -17.41 23.67
N ARG A 198 18.90 -16.11 23.77
CA ARG A 198 17.78 -15.58 24.55
C ARG A 198 16.47 -15.80 23.80
N VAL A 199 15.50 -16.47 24.41
CA VAL A 199 14.16 -16.63 23.81
C VAL A 199 13.35 -15.36 24.02
N GLN A 200 12.81 -14.83 22.91
CA GLN A 200 11.95 -13.67 22.88
C GLN A 200 10.48 -14.08 22.97
N ASP A 201 9.66 -13.20 23.55
CA ASP A 201 8.20 -13.33 23.50
C ASP A 201 7.69 -12.97 22.09
N LEU A 202 7.06 -13.93 21.42
CA LEU A 202 6.48 -13.73 20.09
C LEU A 202 5.39 -12.65 20.09
N HIS A 203 4.62 -12.52 21.17
CA HIS A 203 3.57 -11.50 21.26
C HIS A 203 4.16 -10.08 21.24
N SER A 204 5.36 -9.89 21.82
CA SER A 204 6.04 -8.59 21.83
C SER A 204 6.48 -8.07 20.45
N ILE A 205 6.59 -8.96 19.46
CA ILE A 205 6.97 -8.62 18.07
C ILE A 205 5.83 -8.87 17.07
N THR A 206 4.65 -9.23 17.56
CA THR A 206 3.45 -9.39 16.76
C THR A 206 2.64 -8.10 16.87
N PRO A 207 2.30 -7.41 15.76
CA PRO A 207 1.53 -6.18 15.84
C PRO A 207 0.18 -6.41 16.52
N ASP A 208 -0.06 -5.67 17.60
CA ASP A 208 -1.29 -5.64 18.40
C ASP A 208 -2.03 -4.30 18.27
N ARG A 209 -1.45 -3.36 17.52
CA ARG A 209 -1.95 -2.00 17.37
C ARG A 209 -1.62 -1.40 16.00
N TYR A 210 -2.38 -0.40 15.61
CA TYR A 210 -2.14 0.39 14.41
C TYR A 210 -2.50 1.86 14.64
N VAL A 211 -1.87 2.74 13.86
CA VAL A 211 -2.15 4.18 13.81
C VAL A 211 -2.94 4.50 12.56
N GLU A 212 -3.92 5.38 12.70
CA GLU A 212 -4.63 6.01 11.59
C GLU A 212 -4.23 7.48 11.45
N ILE A 213 -3.89 7.90 10.23
CA ILE A 213 -3.64 9.31 9.87
C ILE A 213 -3.82 9.51 8.36
N GLY A 214 -4.47 10.60 7.94
CA GLY A 214 -4.78 10.86 6.52
C GLY A 214 -5.50 9.69 5.82
N GLY A 215 -6.33 8.95 6.54
CA GLY A 215 -7.00 7.72 6.07
C GLY A 215 -6.11 6.47 5.98
N ALA A 216 -4.78 6.61 6.10
CA ALA A 216 -3.86 5.48 6.03
C ALA A 216 -3.82 4.72 7.36
N LYS A 217 -3.55 3.40 7.29
CA LYS A 217 -3.34 2.55 8.47
C LYS A 217 -1.93 2.01 8.49
N LEU A 218 -1.23 2.18 9.62
CA LEU A 218 0.15 1.73 9.79
C LEU A 218 0.32 0.90 11.05
N ASN A 219 1.17 -0.11 11.00
CA ASN A 219 1.56 -0.90 12.16
C ASN A 219 3.08 -1.16 12.17
N ASN A 220 3.60 -1.77 13.24
CA ASN A 220 4.98 -2.25 13.21
C ASN A 220 5.12 -3.37 12.17
N VAL A 221 6.30 -3.49 11.56
CA VAL A 221 6.64 -4.66 10.74
C VAL A 221 6.43 -5.93 11.56
N SER A 222 5.61 -6.85 11.04
CA SER A 222 5.32 -8.11 11.71
C SER A 222 6.46 -9.11 11.51
N TYR A 223 6.65 -10.02 12.46
CA TYR A 223 7.57 -11.16 12.28
C TYR A 223 7.21 -12.01 11.04
N GLN A 224 5.92 -12.11 10.71
CA GLN A 224 5.44 -12.80 9.50
C GLN A 224 6.06 -12.25 8.22
N LEU A 225 5.96 -10.93 8.03
CA LEU A 225 6.54 -10.25 6.86
C LEU A 225 8.07 -10.23 6.94
N ALA A 226 8.62 -9.93 8.12
CA ALA A 226 10.06 -9.86 8.33
C ALA A 226 10.79 -11.16 7.95
N ARG A 227 10.23 -12.30 8.36
CA ARG A 227 10.70 -13.64 7.97
C ARG A 227 10.61 -13.86 6.47
N GLN A 228 9.45 -13.57 5.86
CA GLN A 228 9.23 -13.82 4.44
C GLN A 228 10.18 -13.02 3.53
N PHE A 229 10.48 -11.77 3.91
CA PHE A 229 11.36 -10.88 3.14
C PHE A 229 12.80 -10.85 3.65
N CYS A 230 13.14 -11.67 4.65
CA CYS A 230 14.45 -11.68 5.32
C CYS A 230 14.91 -10.27 5.76
N VAL A 231 14.01 -9.49 6.38
CA VAL A 231 14.30 -8.16 6.93
C VAL A 231 14.15 -8.17 8.45
N PRO A 232 14.78 -7.22 9.19
CA PRO A 232 14.55 -7.10 10.63
C PRO A 232 13.07 -6.88 10.99
N VAL A 233 12.66 -7.35 12.17
CA VAL A 233 11.33 -7.05 12.75
C VAL A 233 11.31 -5.62 13.32
N GLN A 234 11.57 -4.64 12.46
CA GLN A 234 11.64 -3.22 12.80
C GLN A 234 11.04 -2.38 11.68
N GLY A 235 10.55 -1.19 12.04
CA GLY A 235 10.02 -0.20 11.12
C GLY A 235 8.50 -0.13 11.15
N VAL A 236 7.97 0.80 10.38
CA VAL A 236 6.54 1.09 10.32
C VAL A 236 6.01 0.71 8.94
N TYR A 237 5.21 -0.35 8.89
CA TYR A 237 4.58 -0.87 7.69
C TYR A 237 3.27 -0.12 7.40
N VAL A 238 3.12 0.36 6.17
CA VAL A 238 1.87 0.96 5.67
C VAL A 238 0.95 -0.17 5.22
N ALA A 239 0.09 -0.63 6.12
CA ALA A 239 -0.82 -1.74 5.87
C ALA A 239 -1.96 -1.35 4.90
N GLU A 240 -2.42 -0.12 4.97
CA GLU A 240 -3.42 0.44 4.06
C GLU A 240 -2.99 1.84 3.65
N PRO A 241 -2.37 2.03 2.47
CA PRO A 241 -1.99 3.35 2.00
C PRO A 241 -3.21 4.15 1.56
N ALA A 242 -3.32 5.37 2.08
CA ALA A 242 -4.36 6.34 1.72
C ALA A 242 -3.87 7.77 2.02
N GLY A 243 -4.62 8.76 1.49
CA GLY A 243 -4.35 10.19 1.66
C GLY A 243 -2.87 10.54 1.51
N MET A 244 -2.32 11.19 2.54
CA MET A 244 -0.92 11.65 2.57
C MET A 244 0.14 10.54 2.43
N LEU A 245 -0.21 9.28 2.73
CA LEU A 245 0.70 8.12 2.63
C LEU A 245 0.40 7.20 1.46
N ARG A 246 -0.41 7.66 0.49
CA ARG A 246 -0.47 7.02 -0.81
C ARG A 246 0.73 7.45 -1.65
N LEU A 247 1.85 6.81 -1.34
CA LEU A 247 3.17 7.08 -1.93
C LEU A 247 3.24 6.56 -3.37
N ASP A 248 4.14 7.12 -4.17
CA ASP A 248 4.30 6.72 -5.56
C ASP A 248 4.87 5.28 -5.65
N GLY A 249 4.24 4.43 -6.45
CA GLY A 249 4.67 3.04 -6.70
C GLY A 249 3.57 2.02 -6.41
N SER A 250 3.95 0.86 -5.84
CA SER A 250 3.03 -0.20 -5.40
C SER A 250 2.03 0.33 -4.37
N ASP A 251 0.80 -0.20 -4.34
CA ASP A 251 -0.17 0.09 -3.27
C ASP A 251 0.09 -0.78 -2.01
N HIS A 252 1.18 -1.58 -1.98
CA HIS A 252 1.53 -2.47 -0.85
C HIS A 252 3.04 -2.53 -0.62
N GLY A 253 3.46 -2.90 0.61
CA GLY A 253 4.87 -3.20 0.90
C GLY A 253 5.68 -2.04 1.48
N TRP A 254 5.10 -0.86 1.72
CA TRP A 254 5.89 0.30 2.14
C TRP A 254 6.30 0.27 3.61
N ILE A 255 7.58 0.53 3.85
CA ILE A 255 8.14 0.80 5.18
C ILE A 255 8.53 2.28 5.28
N ILE A 256 8.01 2.97 6.30
CA ILE A 256 8.40 4.34 6.61
C ILE A 256 9.68 4.30 7.46
N SER A 257 10.75 4.87 6.93
CA SER A 257 12.07 4.90 7.57
C SER A 257 12.33 6.19 8.35
N SER A 258 11.77 7.31 7.91
CA SER A 258 11.79 8.56 8.66
C SER A 258 10.66 9.50 8.22
N VAL A 259 10.21 10.34 9.14
CA VAL A 259 9.26 11.43 8.89
C VAL A 259 9.89 12.74 9.33
N ASP A 260 9.91 13.73 8.44
CA ASP A 260 10.51 15.05 8.70
C ASP A 260 11.94 14.92 9.28
N THR A 261 12.77 14.11 8.63
CA THR A 261 14.15 13.74 9.05
C THR A 261 14.28 12.95 10.36
N LYS A 262 13.18 12.70 11.09
CA LYS A 262 13.19 11.91 12.33
C LYS A 262 13.03 10.41 12.01
N PRO A 263 13.96 9.53 12.43
CA PRO A 263 13.85 8.09 12.19
C PRO A 263 12.59 7.48 12.82
N THR A 264 11.99 6.50 12.15
CA THR A 264 10.79 5.79 12.61
C THR A 264 11.01 4.28 12.72
N PRO A 265 11.85 3.83 13.67
CA PRO A 265 12.14 2.40 13.86
C PRO A 265 10.94 1.59 14.37
N ASN A 266 9.90 2.26 14.86
CA ASN A 266 8.67 1.66 15.35
C ASN A 266 7.53 2.70 15.31
N LEU A 267 6.32 2.21 15.59
CA LEU A 267 5.09 2.97 15.55
C LEU A 267 5.08 4.14 16.56
N ASP A 268 5.68 3.97 17.74
CA ASP A 268 5.75 5.05 18.74
C ASP A 268 6.61 6.21 18.27
N ALA A 269 7.76 5.93 17.64
CA ALA A 269 8.63 6.93 17.05
C ALA A 269 7.95 7.66 15.87
N PHE A 270 7.18 6.93 15.06
CA PHE A 270 6.35 7.52 14.01
C PHE A 270 5.30 8.48 14.57
N VAL A 271 4.59 8.07 15.63
CA VAL A 271 3.60 8.92 16.31
C VAL A 271 4.26 10.17 16.87
N ALA A 272 5.39 10.04 17.56
CA ALA A 272 6.14 11.16 18.12
C ALA A 272 6.66 12.11 17.04
N ALA A 273 7.11 11.58 15.89
CA ALA A 273 7.61 12.40 14.78
C ALA A 273 6.51 13.29 14.19
N LEU A 274 5.28 12.77 14.11
CA LEU A 274 4.15 13.48 13.52
C LEU A 274 3.39 14.34 14.51
N LYS A 275 3.36 14.00 15.80
CA LYS A 275 2.47 14.57 16.83
C LYS A 275 2.30 16.08 16.73
N ASP A 276 3.42 16.81 16.64
CA ASP A 276 3.46 18.28 16.65
C ASP A 276 3.47 18.90 15.23
N VAL A 277 3.40 18.08 14.19
CA VAL A 277 3.38 18.56 12.80
C VAL A 277 1.97 19.08 12.48
N PRO A 278 1.83 20.37 12.09
CA PRO A 278 0.55 20.96 11.77
C PRO A 278 -0.15 20.34 10.56
N ASP A 279 -1.47 20.46 10.53
CA ASP A 279 -2.25 20.15 9.33
C ASP A 279 -1.77 20.97 8.12
N ARG A 280 -1.77 20.36 6.94
CA ARG A 280 -1.30 20.91 5.66
C ARG A 280 0.19 21.24 5.56
N GLU A 281 0.97 21.02 6.62
CA GLU A 281 2.43 21.16 6.55
C GLU A 281 3.01 20.18 5.53
N ARG A 282 3.96 20.63 4.71
CA ARG A 282 4.65 19.78 3.74
C ARG A 282 5.95 19.26 4.34
N ILE A 283 6.05 17.94 4.50
CA ILE A 283 7.21 17.30 5.13
C ILE A 283 7.79 16.19 4.22
N PRO A 284 9.11 15.95 4.28
CA PRO A 284 9.71 14.81 3.63
C PRO A 284 9.42 13.52 4.41
N VAL A 285 9.05 12.47 3.68
CA VAL A 285 8.93 11.10 4.19
C VAL A 285 9.87 10.21 3.39
N ASN A 286 10.76 9.52 4.09
CA ASN A 286 11.65 8.54 3.48
C ASN A 286 11.06 7.15 3.67
N PHE A 287 10.97 6.39 2.58
CA PHE A 287 10.34 5.08 2.57
C PHE A 287 11.07 4.13 1.62
N TYR A 288 10.80 2.84 1.75
CA TYR A 288 11.30 1.80 0.84
C TYR A 288 10.30 0.65 0.77
N SER A 289 10.40 -0.17 -0.28
CA SER A 289 9.60 -1.40 -0.39
C SER A 289 10.21 -2.49 0.47
N ILE A 290 9.42 -3.25 1.22
CA ILE A 290 9.90 -4.39 1.99
C ILE A 290 10.58 -5.45 1.10
N ALA A 291 10.20 -5.52 -0.18
CA ALA A 291 10.82 -6.39 -1.18
C ALA A 291 12.15 -5.85 -1.74
N ASP A 292 12.46 -4.56 -1.55
CA ASP A 292 13.71 -3.94 -1.95
C ASP A 292 14.12 -2.88 -0.92
N VAL A 293 14.86 -3.32 0.10
CA VAL A 293 15.34 -2.48 1.20
C VAL A 293 16.50 -1.55 0.80
N HIS A 294 17.11 -1.77 -0.36
CA HIS A 294 18.27 -1.01 -0.82
C HIS A 294 17.86 0.25 -1.59
N THR A 295 16.71 0.21 -2.27
CA THR A 295 16.15 1.38 -2.96
C THR A 295 15.31 2.23 -2.03
N LYS A 296 15.89 3.32 -1.53
CA LYS A 296 15.18 4.31 -0.72
C LYS A 296 14.56 5.40 -1.60
N SER A 297 13.33 5.77 -1.29
CA SER A 297 12.59 6.83 -1.96
C SER A 297 12.21 7.93 -0.97
N VAL A 298 12.03 9.14 -1.51
CA VAL A 298 11.62 10.32 -0.74
C VAL A 298 10.38 10.91 -1.39
N ALA A 299 9.35 11.15 -0.58
CA ALA A 299 8.16 11.88 -1.00
C ALA A 299 8.00 13.14 -0.14
N ILE A 300 7.56 14.24 -0.75
CA ILE A 300 7.05 15.39 0.00
C ILE A 300 5.54 15.22 0.14
N VAL A 301 5.09 14.93 1.36
CA VAL A 301 3.68 14.73 1.68
C VAL A 301 3.12 15.98 2.35
N SER A 302 1.84 16.28 2.13
CA SER A 302 1.12 17.26 2.92
C SER A 302 0.43 16.55 4.08
N VAL A 303 0.69 16.96 5.31
CA VAL A 303 0.09 16.31 6.49
C VAL A 303 -1.42 16.52 6.48
N GLU A 304 -2.16 15.42 6.59
CA GLU A 304 -3.63 15.41 6.55
C GLU A 304 -4.19 15.05 7.93
N ARG A 305 -4.70 16.05 8.63
CA ARG A 305 -5.31 15.91 9.97
C ARG A 305 -6.79 16.26 10.01
N HIS A 306 -7.30 16.86 8.93
CA HIS A 306 -8.67 17.36 8.86
C HIS A 306 -9.66 16.38 8.21
N TRP A 307 -9.18 15.38 7.47
CA TRP A 307 -10.04 14.34 6.88
C TRP A 307 -10.26 13.12 7.77
N SER A 308 -9.25 12.73 8.56
CA SER A 308 -9.33 11.60 9.49
C SER A 308 -8.63 11.94 10.81
N SER A 309 -9.12 11.38 11.90
CA SER A 309 -8.47 11.51 13.21
C SER A 309 -7.07 10.93 13.20
N PHE A 310 -6.17 11.56 13.97
CA PHE A 310 -4.89 10.95 14.33
C PHE A 310 -5.07 10.13 15.59
N ARG A 311 -5.23 8.81 15.44
CA ARG A 311 -5.60 7.92 16.54
C ARG A 311 -4.85 6.60 16.50
N MET A 312 -4.71 5.99 17.67
CA MET A 312 -4.23 4.63 17.85
C MET A 312 -5.41 3.70 18.08
N ALA A 313 -5.38 2.54 17.45
CA ALA A 313 -6.24 1.42 17.76
C ALA A 313 -5.39 0.30 18.35
N ILE A 314 -5.76 -0.19 19.55
CA ILE A 314 -5.08 -1.29 20.23
C ILE A 314 -6.06 -2.46 20.34
N ARG A 315 -5.62 -3.67 19.99
CA ARG A 315 -6.44 -4.88 20.05
C ARG A 315 -6.79 -5.17 21.50
N ASN A 316 -8.08 -5.35 21.79
CA ASN A 316 -8.55 -5.75 23.11
C ASN A 316 -9.01 -7.22 23.09
N ASP A 317 -8.14 -8.10 23.60
CA ASP A 317 -8.40 -9.54 23.63
C ASP A 317 -9.50 -9.95 24.63
N VAL A 318 -9.92 -9.06 25.54
CA VAL A 318 -11.01 -9.32 26.50
C VAL A 318 -12.36 -9.01 25.87
N THR A 319 -12.49 -7.89 25.15
CA THR A 319 -13.76 -7.46 24.55
C THR A 319 -13.95 -7.98 23.13
N GLY A 320 -12.85 -8.35 22.45
CA GLY A 320 -12.85 -8.71 21.03
C GLY A 320 -12.93 -7.51 20.08
N PHE A 321 -12.85 -6.28 20.60
CA PHE A 321 -12.89 -5.04 19.82
C PHE A 321 -11.53 -4.33 19.81
N TRP A 322 -11.47 -3.22 19.08
CA TRP A 322 -10.31 -2.31 19.11
C TRP A 322 -10.60 -1.16 20.07
N ASP A 323 -9.66 -0.91 20.99
CA ASP A 323 -9.69 0.26 21.86
C ASP A 323 -9.03 1.43 21.13
N PHE A 324 -9.81 2.47 20.88
CA PHE A 324 -9.35 3.67 20.16
C PHE A 324 -8.95 4.77 21.15
N SER A 325 -7.82 5.41 20.88
CA SER A 325 -7.37 6.60 21.61
C SER A 325 -6.85 7.66 20.65
N ASP A 326 -7.27 8.91 20.86
CA ASP A 326 -6.75 10.05 20.09
C ASP A 326 -5.30 10.34 20.48
N LEU A 327 -4.44 10.58 19.50
CA LEU A 327 -2.99 10.76 19.69
C LEU A 327 -2.57 12.23 19.83
N GLY A 328 -3.52 13.12 20.04
CA GLY A 328 -3.32 14.54 20.28
C GLY A 328 -4.27 15.42 19.49
N ALA A 329 -4.46 16.65 19.96
CA ALA A 329 -5.19 17.66 19.22
C ALA A 329 -4.44 18.03 17.94
N THR A 330 -5.19 18.23 16.85
CA THR A 330 -4.63 18.68 15.57
C THR A 330 -4.06 20.09 15.71
N PRO A 331 -2.74 20.30 15.53
CA PRO A 331 -2.21 21.66 15.48
C PRO A 331 -2.78 22.35 14.22
N PRO A 332 -3.27 23.60 14.34
CA PRO A 332 -3.90 24.29 13.23
C PRO A 332 -2.89 24.54 12.10
N PRO A 333 -3.34 24.60 10.82
CA PRO A 333 -2.46 24.94 9.71
C PRO A 333 -1.70 26.24 9.95
N LYS A 334 -0.43 26.27 9.55
CA LYS A 334 0.37 27.51 9.61
C LYS A 334 -0.26 28.58 8.72
N VAL A 335 -0.27 29.81 9.19
CA VAL A 335 -0.73 30.95 8.39
C VAL A 335 0.23 31.14 7.23
N LEU A 336 -0.31 31.06 6.01
CA LEU A 336 0.45 31.24 4.78
C LEU A 336 0.89 32.70 4.65
N GLN A 337 2.16 32.88 4.30
CA GLN A 337 2.73 34.19 4.02
C GLN A 337 2.84 34.39 2.51
N PRO A 338 2.71 35.63 2.00
CA PRO A 338 2.94 35.93 0.59
C PRO A 338 4.33 35.48 0.12
N VAL A 339 4.39 34.81 -1.02
CA VAL A 339 5.64 34.38 -1.67
C VAL A 339 5.70 34.94 -3.09
N ASN A 340 6.89 35.33 -3.54
CA ASN A 340 7.13 35.83 -4.89
C ASN A 340 7.84 34.77 -5.73
N ALA A 341 7.46 34.66 -6.99
CA ALA A 341 8.11 33.80 -7.97
C ALA A 341 8.21 34.49 -9.34
N THR A 342 9.08 33.94 -10.18
CA THR A 342 9.28 34.38 -11.55
C THR A 342 9.03 33.21 -12.49
N PHE A 343 8.42 33.50 -13.64
CA PHE A 343 8.26 32.49 -14.69
C PHE A 343 9.56 32.27 -15.45
N ALA A 344 9.78 31.04 -15.90
CA ALA A 344 10.85 30.74 -16.84
C ALA A 344 10.64 31.54 -18.13
N LYS A 345 11.74 32.10 -18.67
CA LYS A 345 11.69 32.82 -19.94
C LYS A 345 11.55 31.81 -21.08
N LEU A 346 10.41 31.85 -21.74
CA LEU A 346 10.13 31.02 -22.91
C LEU A 346 10.68 31.66 -24.18
N ASP A 347 11.13 30.82 -25.11
CA ASP A 347 11.72 31.24 -26.38
C ASP A 347 10.75 32.07 -27.23
N GLU A 348 11.25 33.00 -28.03
CA GLU A 348 10.44 33.83 -28.94
C GLU A 348 9.79 33.02 -30.07
N SER A 349 10.39 31.88 -30.45
CA SER A 349 9.85 30.98 -31.48
C SER A 349 8.48 30.37 -31.15
N LEU A 350 8.04 30.40 -29.89
CA LEU A 350 6.73 29.90 -29.47
C LEU A 350 5.57 30.88 -29.75
N GLY A 351 5.87 32.06 -30.30
CA GLY A 351 4.88 33.03 -30.70
C GLY A 351 4.16 33.74 -29.54
N PRO A 352 3.14 34.57 -29.84
CA PRO A 352 2.45 35.41 -28.84
C PRO A 352 1.72 34.61 -27.75
N ALA A 353 1.21 33.41 -28.09
CA ALA A 353 0.46 32.56 -27.19
C ALA A 353 1.26 32.09 -25.96
N LYS A 354 2.60 32.14 -25.99
CA LYS A 354 3.45 31.79 -24.84
C LYS A 354 3.18 32.61 -23.58
N VAL A 355 2.61 33.82 -23.72
CA VAL A 355 2.25 34.67 -22.58
C VAL A 355 1.14 34.03 -21.73
N LEU A 356 0.32 33.15 -22.32
CA LEU A 356 -0.75 32.43 -21.61
C LEU A 356 -0.24 31.49 -20.51
N PHE A 357 1.05 31.11 -20.50
CA PHE A 357 1.61 30.37 -19.36
C PHE A 357 1.61 31.19 -18.05
N GLN A 358 1.51 32.53 -18.13
CA GLN A 358 1.29 33.40 -16.96
C GLN A 358 -0.17 33.38 -16.48
N SER A 359 -1.07 32.80 -17.27
CA SER A 359 -2.48 32.57 -16.96
C SER A 359 -2.79 31.10 -16.70
N LEU A 360 -1.81 30.20 -16.78
CA LEU A 360 -1.98 28.77 -16.49
C LEU A 360 -1.44 28.44 -15.10
N VAL A 361 -2.20 27.62 -14.37
CA VAL A 361 -1.89 27.19 -13.01
C VAL A 361 -1.98 25.67 -12.94
N LYS A 362 -1.00 25.02 -12.32
CA LYS A 362 -1.09 23.57 -12.06
C LYS A 362 -2.06 23.34 -10.91
N VAL A 363 -3.06 22.51 -11.14
CA VAL A 363 -4.11 22.17 -10.17
C VAL A 363 -3.95 20.72 -9.77
N SER A 364 -3.84 20.48 -8.47
CA SER A 364 -3.89 19.14 -7.87
C SER A 364 -5.13 19.06 -6.98
N MET A 365 -5.92 18.01 -7.16
CA MET A 365 -7.06 17.68 -6.30
C MET A 365 -6.78 16.36 -5.59
N THR A 366 -6.97 16.35 -4.28
CA THR A 366 -6.94 15.14 -3.44
C THR A 366 -8.27 14.98 -2.74
N THR A 367 -8.91 13.83 -2.92
CA THR A 367 -10.15 13.44 -2.25
C THR A 367 -9.84 12.40 -1.17
N PRO A 368 -10.44 12.49 0.03
CA PRO A 368 -10.16 11.57 1.13
C PRO A 368 -10.64 10.14 0.87
N CYS A 369 -11.63 9.96 0.01
CA CYS A 369 -12.18 8.67 -0.37
C CYS A 369 -12.62 8.67 -1.84
N ARG A 370 -12.90 7.49 -2.40
CA ARG A 370 -13.47 7.37 -3.75
C ARG A 370 -14.95 7.72 -3.71
N ILE A 371 -15.36 8.69 -4.53
CA ILE A 371 -16.72 9.26 -4.56
C ILE A 371 -17.32 9.02 -5.94
N GLU A 372 -18.60 8.66 -6.02
CA GLU A 372 -19.40 8.56 -7.25
C GLU A 372 -18.65 7.89 -8.42
N GLY A 373 -18.10 6.69 -8.21
CA GLY A 373 -17.44 5.92 -9.28
C GLY A 373 -16.21 6.58 -9.89
N PHE A 374 -15.70 7.68 -9.31
CA PHE A 374 -14.51 8.36 -9.79
C PHE A 374 -13.26 7.53 -9.50
N PRO A 375 -12.39 7.30 -10.50
CA PRO A 375 -11.43 6.19 -10.42
C PRO A 375 -10.19 6.48 -9.58
N LYS A 376 -9.90 7.76 -9.28
CA LYS A 376 -8.66 8.17 -8.61
C LYS A 376 -8.96 9.10 -7.44
N SER A 377 -8.29 8.87 -6.32
CA SER A 377 -8.34 9.77 -5.16
C SER A 377 -7.48 11.02 -5.31
N ARG A 378 -6.57 11.03 -6.31
CA ARG A 378 -5.70 12.15 -6.64
C ARG A 378 -5.71 12.40 -8.14
N LYS A 379 -5.85 13.67 -8.53
CA LYS A 379 -5.81 14.12 -9.92
C LYS A 379 -4.98 15.39 -10.04
N GLN A 380 -4.31 15.55 -11.18
CA GLN A 380 -3.51 16.72 -11.50
C GLN A 380 -3.76 17.15 -12.93
N GLY A 381 -3.75 18.45 -13.16
CA GLY A 381 -3.91 19.08 -14.48
C GLY A 381 -3.59 20.57 -14.42
N ALA A 382 -4.08 21.31 -15.40
CA ALA A 382 -3.94 22.75 -15.51
C ALA A 382 -5.32 23.43 -15.41
N GLY A 383 -5.34 24.62 -14.83
CA GLY A 383 -6.46 25.54 -14.87
C GLY A 383 -6.04 26.87 -15.48
N LEU A 384 -7.01 27.60 -16.04
CA LEU A 384 -6.83 28.91 -16.65
C LEU A 384 -7.34 30.00 -15.71
N VAL A 385 -6.52 31.00 -15.41
CA VAL A 385 -6.90 32.18 -14.62
C VAL A 385 -7.84 33.06 -15.44
N LEU A 386 -9.11 33.12 -15.03
CA LEU A 386 -10.11 33.99 -15.65
C LEU A 386 -10.04 35.41 -15.11
N ASP A 387 -9.78 35.55 -13.82
CA ASP A 387 -9.70 36.85 -13.12
C ASP A 387 -8.59 36.77 -12.06
N ALA A 388 -7.45 37.40 -12.35
CA ALA A 388 -6.30 37.42 -11.44
C ALA A 388 -6.53 38.30 -10.19
N GLU A 389 -7.38 39.33 -10.29
CA GLU A 389 -7.67 40.23 -9.16
C GLU A 389 -8.58 39.57 -8.14
N LYS A 390 -9.56 38.79 -8.61
CA LYS A 390 -10.45 37.99 -7.75
C LYS A 390 -9.92 36.59 -7.45
N GLY A 391 -8.87 36.17 -8.14
CA GLY A 391 -8.26 34.86 -7.99
C GLY A 391 -9.15 33.72 -8.51
N LEU A 392 -9.85 33.89 -9.63
CA LEU A 392 -10.72 32.88 -10.22
C LEU A 392 -10.02 32.09 -11.32
N ILE A 393 -10.15 30.76 -11.26
CA ILE A 393 -9.56 29.82 -12.21
C ILE A 393 -10.65 28.88 -12.72
N VAL A 394 -10.70 28.65 -14.03
CA VAL A 394 -11.48 27.55 -14.62
C VAL A 394 -10.60 26.32 -14.80
N VAL A 395 -11.13 25.16 -14.46
CA VAL A 395 -10.43 23.87 -14.54
C VAL A 395 -11.41 22.78 -14.98
N GLY A 396 -10.90 21.77 -15.68
CA GLY A 396 -11.71 20.61 -16.07
C GLY A 396 -12.28 19.86 -14.86
N ARG A 397 -13.54 19.43 -14.95
CA ARG A 397 -14.22 18.67 -13.90
C ARG A 397 -13.66 17.24 -13.76
N ASN A 398 -12.93 16.76 -14.75
CA ASN A 398 -12.08 15.56 -14.65
C ASN A 398 -10.89 15.72 -13.67
N ILE A 399 -10.48 16.95 -13.36
CA ILE A 399 -9.42 17.26 -12.37
C ILE A 399 -10.05 17.62 -11.03
N VAL A 400 -11.07 18.50 -11.03
CA VAL A 400 -11.83 18.90 -9.84
C VAL A 400 -13.29 18.42 -9.97
N PRO A 401 -13.57 17.14 -9.69
CA PRO A 401 -14.90 16.57 -9.90
C PRO A 401 -15.95 16.95 -8.85
N PHE A 402 -15.49 17.21 -7.62
CA PHE A 402 -16.32 17.35 -6.43
C PHE A 402 -15.88 18.55 -5.57
N THR A 403 -16.78 19.02 -4.71
CA THR A 403 -16.46 20.01 -3.67
C THR A 403 -15.74 19.39 -2.47
N LEU A 404 -15.85 18.06 -2.28
CA LEU A 404 -15.21 17.33 -1.19
C LEU A 404 -13.77 16.94 -1.58
N GLY A 405 -12.80 17.72 -1.11
CA GLY A 405 -11.38 17.42 -1.21
C GLY A 405 -10.51 18.67 -1.14
N ASP A 406 -9.20 18.49 -1.11
CA ASP A 406 -8.23 19.58 -1.09
C ASP A 406 -7.78 19.93 -2.50
N VAL A 407 -7.93 21.20 -2.84
CA VAL A 407 -7.38 21.79 -4.06
C VAL A 407 -6.06 22.48 -3.70
N SER A 408 -5.00 22.12 -4.39
CA SER A 408 -3.69 22.74 -4.29
C SER A 408 -3.29 23.33 -5.64
N LEU A 409 -2.86 24.58 -5.62
CA LEU A 409 -2.57 25.39 -6.80
C LEU A 409 -1.09 25.73 -6.82
N THR A 410 -0.40 25.34 -7.88
CA THR A 410 1.02 25.64 -8.08
C THR A 410 1.20 26.70 -9.16
N PHE A 411 1.71 27.86 -8.77
CA PHE A 411 2.04 28.99 -9.62
C PHE A 411 3.54 29.03 -9.88
N ALA A 412 3.93 29.31 -11.13
CA ALA A 412 5.33 29.42 -11.56
C ALA A 412 6.23 28.27 -11.03
N ASP A 413 5.69 27.05 -10.99
CA ASP A 413 6.36 25.82 -10.52
C ASP A 413 6.95 25.85 -9.10
N SER A 414 6.61 26.85 -8.29
CA SER A 414 7.30 27.12 -7.02
C SER A 414 6.37 27.52 -5.88
N ILE A 415 5.33 28.31 -6.15
CA ILE A 415 4.39 28.76 -5.11
C ILE A 415 3.22 27.80 -5.07
N ILE A 416 3.01 27.15 -3.92
CA ILE A 416 1.89 26.24 -3.70
C ILE A 416 0.95 26.84 -2.66
N ILE A 417 -0.29 27.10 -3.04
CA ILE A 417 -1.33 27.67 -2.16
C ILE A 417 -2.64 26.88 -2.25
N PRO A 418 -3.46 26.87 -1.20
CA PRO A 418 -4.76 26.20 -1.22
C PRO A 418 -5.72 26.93 -2.16
N GLY A 419 -6.51 26.15 -2.88
CA GLY A 419 -7.66 26.62 -3.63
C GLY A 419 -8.98 26.25 -2.96
N LYS A 420 -10.08 26.87 -3.39
CA LYS A 420 -11.44 26.55 -2.97
C LYS A 420 -12.34 26.38 -4.18
N VAL A 421 -13.11 25.29 -4.22
CA VAL A 421 -14.14 25.09 -5.24
C VAL A 421 -15.28 26.09 -5.03
N VAL A 422 -15.59 26.87 -6.07
CA VAL A 422 -16.65 27.89 -6.06
C VAL A 422 -17.87 27.40 -6.83
N PHE A 423 -17.65 26.70 -7.93
CA PHE A 423 -18.71 26.24 -8.82
C PHE A 423 -18.31 24.94 -9.50
N LEU A 424 -19.27 24.02 -9.63
CA LEU A 424 -19.17 22.82 -10.46
C LEU A 424 -20.25 22.91 -11.51
N HIS A 425 -19.90 22.86 -12.79
CA HIS A 425 -20.92 22.92 -13.83
C HIS A 425 -21.71 21.59 -13.87
N PRO A 426 -23.06 21.62 -13.92
CA PRO A 426 -23.88 20.41 -13.83
C PRO A 426 -23.78 19.51 -15.06
N THR A 427 -23.61 20.08 -16.26
CA THR A 427 -23.60 19.33 -17.54
C THR A 427 -22.30 19.45 -18.33
N GLN A 428 -21.67 20.62 -18.38
CA GLN A 428 -20.34 20.85 -18.98
C GLN A 428 -19.16 20.42 -18.10
N ASN A 429 -18.02 20.13 -18.73
CA ASN A 429 -16.85 19.53 -18.09
C ASN A 429 -15.93 20.54 -17.40
N PHE A 430 -16.47 21.57 -16.77
CA PHE A 430 -15.65 22.56 -16.07
C PHE A 430 -16.12 22.85 -14.66
N SER A 431 -15.19 23.38 -13.88
CA SER A 431 -15.37 23.85 -12.52
C SER A 431 -14.65 25.18 -12.35
N ILE A 432 -15.16 26.04 -11.48
CA ILE A 432 -14.49 27.28 -11.09
C ILE A 432 -13.96 27.10 -9.67
N ILE A 433 -12.66 27.34 -9.53
CA ILE A 433 -11.96 27.36 -8.26
C ILE A 433 -11.42 28.76 -7.99
N SER A 434 -11.16 29.06 -6.73
CA SER A 434 -10.63 30.35 -6.27
C SER A 434 -9.36 30.18 -5.46
N TYR A 435 -8.54 31.22 -5.42
CA TYR A 435 -7.37 31.35 -4.56
C TYR A 435 -7.29 32.77 -3.98
N ASP A 436 -6.46 32.98 -2.95
CA ASP A 436 -6.17 34.31 -2.42
C ASP A 436 -5.00 34.94 -3.19
N PRO A 437 -5.22 35.99 -4.02
CA PRO A 437 -4.15 36.63 -4.78
C PRO A 437 -3.07 37.27 -3.92
N LYS A 438 -3.35 37.57 -2.64
CA LYS A 438 -2.33 38.13 -1.74
C LYS A 438 -1.21 37.15 -1.45
N LEU A 439 -1.47 35.85 -1.53
CA LEU A 439 -0.49 34.81 -1.21
C LEU A 439 0.57 34.61 -2.31
N ILE A 440 0.30 35.07 -3.54
CA ILE A 440 1.25 35.01 -4.66
C ILE A 440 2.10 36.28 -4.81
N GLY A 441 1.98 37.24 -3.89
CA GLY A 441 2.82 38.44 -3.82
C GLY A 441 2.87 39.22 -5.13
N THR A 442 4.07 39.48 -5.64
CA THR A 442 4.33 40.20 -6.90
C THR A 442 4.53 39.27 -8.10
N THR A 443 4.16 37.99 -7.98
CA THR A 443 4.28 37.02 -9.07
C THR A 443 3.40 37.48 -10.25
N PRO A 444 3.93 37.54 -11.49
CA PRO A 444 3.24 38.20 -12.61
C PRO A 444 2.17 37.30 -13.24
N ILE A 445 1.13 36.94 -12.46
CA ILE A 445 -0.05 36.22 -12.92
C ILE A 445 -0.98 37.17 -13.67
N LYS A 446 -1.57 36.69 -14.77
CA LYS A 446 -2.48 37.48 -15.61
C LYS A 446 -3.81 36.78 -15.80
N SER A 447 -4.89 37.56 -15.85
CA SER A 447 -6.16 37.09 -16.41
C SER A 447 -5.96 36.74 -17.88
N ALA A 448 -6.47 35.60 -18.30
CA ALA A 448 -6.40 35.16 -19.68
C ALA A 448 -7.20 36.13 -20.58
N PRO A 449 -6.59 36.69 -21.63
CA PRO A 449 -7.33 37.49 -22.59
C PRO A 449 -8.25 36.58 -23.41
N ILE A 450 -9.56 36.81 -23.36
CA ILE A 450 -10.55 36.01 -24.08
C ILE A 450 -10.81 36.65 -25.46
N SER A 451 -10.79 35.84 -26.51
CA SER A 451 -11.12 36.27 -27.86
C SER A 451 -12.63 36.40 -28.04
N ALA A 452 -13.08 37.42 -28.77
CA ALA A 452 -14.49 37.55 -29.16
C ALA A 452 -14.85 36.67 -30.37
N THR A 453 -13.84 36.08 -31.02
CA THR A 453 -14.00 35.29 -32.24
C THR A 453 -14.11 33.82 -31.90
N SER A 454 -15.27 33.22 -32.18
CA SER A 454 -15.47 31.77 -32.06
C SER A 454 -14.65 31.00 -33.10
N LEU A 455 -14.20 29.82 -32.70
CA LEU A 455 -13.55 28.85 -33.59
C LEU A 455 -14.55 28.25 -34.59
N VAL A 456 -14.10 28.08 -35.82
CA VAL A 456 -14.74 27.21 -36.81
C VAL A 456 -13.73 26.22 -37.37
N GLN A 457 -14.23 25.17 -38.00
CA GLN A 457 -13.39 24.19 -38.69
C GLN A 457 -12.44 24.86 -39.69
N GLY A 458 -11.17 24.43 -39.70
CA GLY A 458 -10.12 24.98 -40.54
C GLY A 458 -9.39 26.20 -39.97
N HIS A 459 -9.81 26.74 -38.82
CA HIS A 459 -9.08 27.83 -38.15
C HIS A 459 -7.71 27.36 -37.65
N ARG A 460 -6.69 28.20 -37.84
CA ARG A 460 -5.38 28.03 -37.20
C ARG A 460 -5.43 28.50 -35.77
N VAL A 461 -4.88 27.70 -34.86
CA VAL A 461 -4.88 27.95 -33.41
C VAL A 461 -3.55 27.53 -32.81
N SER A 462 -3.21 28.14 -31.68
CA SER A 462 -2.12 27.67 -30.81
C SER A 462 -2.70 26.86 -29.66
N LEU A 463 -2.27 25.62 -29.50
CA LEU A 463 -2.54 24.82 -28.29
C LEU A 463 -1.49 25.18 -27.23
N VAL A 464 -1.91 25.79 -26.13
CA VAL A 464 -1.08 26.08 -24.96
C VAL A 464 -1.55 25.22 -23.79
N ALA A 465 -0.76 24.22 -23.42
CA ALA A 465 -1.18 23.18 -22.50
C ALA A 465 -0.05 22.67 -21.61
N LEU A 466 -0.42 21.83 -20.63
CA LEU A 466 0.52 21.00 -19.90
C LEU A 466 0.34 19.54 -20.31
N ASN A 467 1.44 18.85 -20.61
CA ASN A 467 1.38 17.42 -20.88
C ASN A 467 1.23 16.60 -19.59
N HIS A 468 1.12 15.27 -19.71
CA HIS A 468 1.01 14.35 -18.57
C HIS A 468 2.14 14.48 -17.53
N ASN A 469 3.32 14.96 -17.94
CA ASN A 469 4.47 15.22 -17.05
C ASN A 469 4.48 16.65 -16.50
N GLN A 470 3.37 17.39 -16.62
CA GLN A 470 3.23 18.78 -16.18
C GLN A 470 4.26 19.74 -16.83
N ARG A 471 4.70 19.42 -18.05
CA ARG A 471 5.61 20.26 -18.83
C ARG A 471 4.83 21.13 -19.82
N PRO A 472 5.26 22.39 -20.05
CA PRO A 472 4.61 23.29 -20.99
C PRO A 472 4.72 22.77 -22.42
N VAL A 473 3.60 22.82 -23.14
CA VAL A 473 3.47 22.53 -24.57
C VAL A 473 2.80 23.74 -25.23
N CYS A 474 3.43 24.28 -26.26
CA CYS A 474 2.89 25.39 -27.06
C CYS A 474 3.18 25.07 -28.52
N ILE A 475 2.13 24.80 -29.30
CA ILE A 475 2.24 24.41 -30.70
C ILE A 475 1.15 25.06 -31.54
N GLU A 476 1.48 25.48 -32.76
CA GLU A 476 0.49 25.88 -33.76
C GLU A 476 -0.10 24.64 -34.42
N THR A 477 -1.41 24.63 -34.61
CA THR A 477 -2.17 23.55 -35.25
C THR A 477 -3.44 24.12 -35.89
N THR A 478 -4.29 23.25 -36.45
CA THR A 478 -5.54 23.64 -37.12
C THR A 478 -6.70 22.86 -36.52
N VAL A 479 -7.86 23.50 -36.39
CA VAL A 479 -9.10 22.84 -35.98
C VAL A 479 -9.57 21.92 -37.12
N THR A 480 -9.60 20.61 -36.88
CA THR A 480 -9.98 19.62 -37.89
C THR A 480 -11.49 19.43 -37.99
N ASP A 481 -12.19 19.51 -36.86
CA ASP A 481 -13.63 19.27 -36.78
C ASP A 481 -14.20 19.91 -35.50
N ILE A 482 -15.45 20.35 -35.57
CA ILE A 482 -16.25 20.82 -34.44
C ILE A 482 -17.58 20.09 -34.50
N THR A 483 -17.78 19.14 -33.58
CA THR A 483 -18.95 18.26 -33.58
C THR A 483 -19.55 18.13 -32.20
N SER A 484 -20.88 18.05 -32.14
CA SER A 484 -21.58 17.81 -30.88
C SER A 484 -21.34 16.36 -30.43
N VAL A 485 -20.69 16.19 -29.29
CA VAL A 485 -20.28 14.89 -28.75
C VAL A 485 -21.04 14.58 -27.46
N THR A 486 -21.34 13.31 -27.25
CA THR A 486 -21.81 12.78 -25.97
C THR A 486 -20.81 11.74 -25.49
N ILE A 487 -20.23 11.96 -24.30
CA ILE A 487 -19.34 10.97 -23.68
C ILE A 487 -20.17 9.72 -23.36
N PRO A 488 -19.71 8.51 -23.74
CA PRO A 488 -20.49 7.31 -23.49
C PRO A 488 -20.65 7.04 -22.00
N GLN A 489 -21.71 6.30 -21.66
CA GLN A 489 -22.08 6.05 -20.28
C GLN A 489 -21.16 5.00 -19.64
N SER A 490 -20.77 5.23 -18.38
CA SER A 490 -20.11 4.21 -17.55
C SER A 490 -21.14 3.38 -16.77
N ALA A 491 -20.83 2.10 -16.54
CA ALA A 491 -21.64 1.23 -15.69
C ALA A 491 -21.68 1.70 -14.22
N THR A 492 -20.65 2.40 -13.76
CA THR A 492 -20.62 3.02 -12.43
C THR A 492 -21.16 4.45 -12.52
N PRO A 493 -22.16 4.84 -11.70
CA PRO A 493 -22.68 6.20 -11.69
C PRO A 493 -21.57 7.21 -11.41
N ARG A 494 -21.41 8.20 -12.29
CA ARG A 494 -20.46 9.32 -12.15
C ARG A 494 -20.85 10.48 -13.06
N PHE A 495 -20.27 11.65 -12.82
CA PHE A 495 -20.39 12.78 -13.74
C PHE A 495 -19.89 12.43 -15.14
N ARG A 496 -20.64 12.86 -16.16
CA ARG A 496 -20.19 12.89 -17.55
C ARG A 496 -20.69 14.16 -18.22
N ALA A 497 -19.89 14.67 -19.16
CA ALA A 497 -20.31 15.75 -20.02
C ALA A 497 -21.31 15.24 -21.07
N VAL A 498 -22.36 16.02 -21.30
CA VAL A 498 -23.39 15.73 -22.32
C VAL A 498 -23.73 17.02 -23.07
N ASN A 499 -24.03 16.90 -24.35
CA ASN A 499 -24.48 18.01 -25.20
C ASN A 499 -23.49 19.20 -25.23
N PHE A 500 -22.25 18.93 -25.63
CA PHE A 500 -21.22 19.95 -25.85
C PHE A 500 -20.61 19.80 -27.23
N ASP A 501 -20.09 20.90 -27.77
CA ASP A 501 -19.36 20.91 -29.03
C ASP A 501 -17.89 20.63 -28.77
N ALA A 502 -17.41 19.50 -29.26
CA ALA A 502 -16.04 19.07 -29.13
C ALA A 502 -15.21 19.58 -30.30
N ILE A 503 -14.07 20.18 -29.98
CA ILE A 503 -13.08 20.66 -30.96
C ILE A 503 -11.96 19.63 -31.05
N THR A 504 -11.62 19.22 -32.27
CA THR A 504 -10.48 18.33 -32.55
C THR A 504 -9.38 19.09 -33.30
N LEU A 505 -8.12 18.66 -33.13
CA LEU A 505 -6.95 19.32 -33.69
C LEU A 505 -6.15 18.40 -34.61
N ASP A 506 -5.52 18.98 -35.63
CA ASP A 506 -4.59 18.32 -36.55
C ASP A 506 -3.21 18.13 -35.90
N THR A 507 -3.17 17.49 -34.74
CA THR A 507 -1.90 17.14 -34.09
C THR A 507 -2.06 16.00 -33.09
N PRO A 508 -1.22 14.95 -33.18
CA PRO A 508 -1.25 13.86 -32.21
C PRO A 508 -0.77 14.30 -30.82
N LEU A 509 -0.03 15.40 -30.70
CA LEU A 509 0.45 15.93 -29.41
C LEU A 509 -0.69 16.38 -28.51
N ALA A 510 -1.85 16.75 -29.08
CA ALA A 510 -3.03 17.15 -28.31
C ALA A 510 -3.51 16.02 -27.38
N GLN A 511 -3.35 14.76 -27.80
CA GLN A 511 -3.70 13.59 -26.99
C GLN A 511 -2.77 13.35 -25.80
N GLN A 512 -1.60 14.01 -25.75
CA GLN A 512 -0.69 13.95 -24.61
C GLN A 512 -0.95 15.04 -23.56
N CYS A 513 -1.91 15.94 -23.85
CA CYS A 513 -2.25 17.10 -23.04
C CYS A 513 -3.62 16.91 -22.41
N SER A 514 -3.68 16.78 -21.08
CA SER A 514 -4.94 16.60 -20.36
C SER A 514 -5.71 17.89 -20.14
N SER A 515 -5.04 19.04 -20.22
CA SER A 515 -5.62 20.34 -19.93
C SER A 515 -4.78 21.47 -20.53
N GLY A 516 -5.44 22.51 -21.03
CA GLY A 516 -4.83 23.66 -21.68
C GLY A 516 -5.86 24.60 -22.29
N VAL A 517 -5.44 25.40 -23.26
CA VAL A 517 -6.28 26.35 -23.99
C VAL A 517 -5.93 26.37 -25.46
N LEU A 518 -6.91 26.74 -26.28
CA LEU A 518 -6.75 27.07 -27.68
C LEU A 518 -6.71 28.59 -27.80
N ALA A 519 -5.72 29.14 -28.51
CA ALA A 519 -5.54 30.58 -28.66
C ALA A 519 -5.43 31.01 -30.13
N ASP A 520 -5.87 32.24 -30.42
CA ASP A 520 -5.66 32.88 -31.72
C ASP A 520 -4.20 33.31 -31.92
N ALA A 521 -3.90 33.86 -33.09
CA ALA A 521 -2.55 34.31 -33.47
C ALA A 521 -2.03 35.44 -32.55
N GLU A 522 -2.92 36.21 -31.92
CA GLU A 522 -2.59 37.26 -30.97
C GLU A 522 -2.40 36.73 -29.54
N GLY A 523 -2.64 35.44 -29.30
CA GLY A 523 -2.52 34.81 -27.99
C GLY A 523 -3.74 35.03 -27.09
N LYS A 524 -4.93 35.29 -27.64
CA LYS A 524 -6.19 35.32 -26.89
C LYS A 524 -6.89 33.97 -26.94
N VAL A 525 -7.45 33.56 -25.81
CA VAL A 525 -8.11 32.27 -25.62
C VAL A 525 -9.42 32.23 -26.40
N GLN A 526 -9.58 31.21 -27.25
CA GLN A 526 -10.79 30.94 -28.03
C GLN A 526 -11.55 29.69 -27.57
N GLY A 527 -10.94 28.86 -26.72
CA GLY A 527 -11.55 27.67 -26.14
C GLY A 527 -10.64 27.01 -25.11
N LEU A 528 -11.21 26.14 -24.28
CA LEU A 528 -10.50 25.31 -23.31
C LEU A 528 -10.13 23.98 -23.96
N TRP A 529 -8.95 23.46 -23.65
CA TRP A 529 -8.59 22.07 -23.97
C TRP A 529 -8.69 21.25 -22.68
N MET A 530 -9.52 20.21 -22.67
CA MET A 530 -9.80 19.42 -21.47
C MET A 530 -9.83 17.93 -21.78
N SER A 531 -9.67 17.10 -20.75
CA SER A 531 -9.92 15.67 -20.87
C SER A 531 -11.23 15.26 -20.18
N PHE A 532 -11.89 14.26 -20.77
CA PHE A 532 -13.22 13.80 -20.42
C PHE A 532 -13.16 12.32 -20.09
N LEU A 533 -13.76 11.91 -18.96
CA LEU A 533 -13.69 10.53 -18.49
C LEU A 533 -14.90 9.73 -19.00
N GLY A 534 -14.69 8.84 -19.95
CA GLY A 534 -15.71 7.91 -20.48
C GLY A 534 -15.46 6.45 -20.09
N GLU A 535 -16.20 5.54 -20.68
CA GLU A 535 -16.42 4.17 -20.19
C GLU A 535 -15.16 3.39 -19.83
N ARG A 536 -15.32 2.39 -18.95
CA ARG A 536 -14.24 1.47 -18.63
C ARG A 536 -13.99 0.51 -19.78
N THR A 537 -12.72 0.35 -20.14
CA THR A 537 -12.24 -0.68 -21.06
C THR A 537 -12.41 -2.08 -20.45
N THR A 538 -12.34 -3.09 -21.30
CA THR A 538 -12.29 -4.50 -20.89
C THR A 538 -11.10 -4.83 -19.99
N SER A 539 -10.03 -4.02 -20.04
CA SER A 539 -8.87 -4.11 -19.15
C SER A 539 -9.05 -3.41 -17.79
N GLY A 540 -10.21 -2.81 -17.53
CA GLY A 540 -10.55 -2.16 -16.25
C GLY A 540 -10.07 -0.71 -16.11
N ASN A 541 -9.42 -0.15 -17.14
CA ASN A 541 -9.00 1.26 -17.18
C ASN A 541 -10.13 2.14 -17.71
N ASP A 542 -10.17 3.41 -17.32
CA ASP A 542 -11.13 4.37 -17.88
C ASP A 542 -10.63 4.96 -19.19
N ASN A 543 -11.52 5.10 -20.18
CA ASN A 543 -11.24 5.86 -21.40
C ASN A 543 -11.19 7.36 -21.07
N GLU A 544 -10.17 8.03 -21.60
CA GLU A 544 -9.98 9.47 -21.45
C GLU A 544 -9.95 10.11 -22.85
N TYR A 545 -10.88 11.03 -23.10
CA TYR A 545 -11.01 11.73 -24.38
C TYR A 545 -10.45 13.14 -24.24
N HIS A 546 -9.57 13.57 -25.14
CA HIS A 546 -8.96 14.90 -25.12
C HIS A 546 -9.56 15.75 -26.23
N MET A 547 -10.31 16.79 -25.85
CA MET A 547 -11.10 17.62 -26.76
C MET A 547 -11.11 19.06 -26.30
N GLY A 548 -11.30 19.99 -27.24
CA GLY A 548 -11.57 21.38 -26.92
C GLY A 548 -13.07 21.61 -26.66
N GLU A 549 -13.39 22.58 -25.82
CA GLU A 549 -14.74 23.07 -25.52
C GLU A 549 -14.70 24.61 -25.52
N PHE A 550 -15.81 25.26 -25.90
CA PHE A 550 -15.91 26.72 -25.97
C PHE A 550 -15.94 27.41 -24.60
#